data_AF-A0A7S0L5G6-F1
#
_entry.id   AF-A0A7S0L5G6-F1
#
_cell.length_a   1.000
_cell.length_b   1.000
_cell.length_c   1.000
_cell.angle_alpha   90.00
_cell.angle_beta   90.00
_cell.angle_gamma   90.00
#
_symmetry.space_group_name_H-M   'P 1'
#
loop_
_entity.id
_entity.type
_entity.pdbx_description
1 polymer ?
#
loop_
_entity_poly.entity_id
_entity_poly.type
_entity_poly.pdbx_seq_one_letter_code
_entity_poly.pdbx_strand_id
1 'polypeptide(L)'
;ELMTEYQAAFDDALIPQCRSQLTAPNLHRVLDYAPLLPHIYGAKGIGSQGDGCAQLLCKSAEDMDKAIAIVEKDLGMSCLPLQIGSTRPVTQALIPAASFPQTLFPASK
;
A
#
# COMPACT_ATOMS: atom_id res chain seq x y z
N GLU A 1 11.95 -7.14 -3.36
CA GLU A 1 11.88 -8.58 -3.71
C GLU A 1 10.53 -9.19 -3.38
N LEU A 2 10.12 -9.31 -2.11
CA LEU A 2 8.86 -9.99 -1.73
C LEU A 2 7.57 -9.48 -2.44
N MET A 3 7.40 -8.17 -2.62
CA MET A 3 6.21 -7.64 -3.32
C MET A 3 6.17 -8.06 -4.79
N THR A 4 7.31 -8.08 -5.46
CA THR A 4 7.45 -8.47 -6.87
C THR A 4 7.23 -9.98 -7.03
N GLU A 5 7.80 -10.79 -6.13
CA GLU A 5 7.57 -12.23 -6.10
C GLU A 5 6.09 -12.56 -5.86
N TYR A 6 5.46 -11.86 -4.91
CA TYR A 6 4.03 -12.00 -4.66
C TYR A 6 3.21 -11.68 -5.91
N GLN A 7 3.52 -10.57 -6.61
CA GLN A 7 2.79 -10.20 -7.81
C GLN A 7 2.92 -11.29 -8.88
N ALA A 8 4.14 -11.75 -9.16
CA ALA A 8 4.38 -12.80 -10.15
C ALA A 8 3.63 -14.09 -9.81
N ALA A 9 3.61 -14.49 -8.53
CA ALA A 9 2.86 -15.67 -8.08
C ALA A 9 1.33 -15.48 -8.19
N PHE A 10 0.82 -14.28 -7.92
CA PHE A 10 -0.60 -13.95 -8.10
C PHE A 10 -0.98 -14.05 -9.59
N ASP A 11 -0.15 -13.48 -10.46
CA ASP A 11 -0.40 -13.43 -11.90
C ASP A 11 -0.43 -14.83 -12.50
N ASP A 12 0.57 -15.66 -12.18
CA ASP A 12 0.65 -17.05 -12.64
C ASP A 12 -0.55 -17.89 -12.18
N ALA A 13 -0.93 -17.76 -10.91
CA ALA A 13 -2.02 -18.55 -10.34
C ALA A 13 -3.41 -18.09 -10.81
N LEU A 14 -3.65 -16.78 -10.93
CA LEU A 14 -5.00 -16.24 -11.01
C LEU A 14 -5.37 -15.64 -12.36
N ILE A 15 -4.44 -15.06 -13.14
CA ILE A 15 -4.77 -14.56 -14.48
C ILE A 15 -5.42 -15.66 -15.35
N PRO A 16 -4.96 -16.93 -15.35
CA PRO A 16 -5.60 -17.98 -16.13
C PRO A 16 -7.05 -18.26 -15.73
N GLN A 17 -7.43 -17.99 -14.47
CA GLN A 17 -8.78 -18.28 -13.95
C GLN A 17 -9.83 -17.29 -14.44
N CYS A 18 -9.44 -16.04 -14.72
CA CYS A 18 -10.36 -15.02 -15.23
C CYS A 18 -9.63 -13.94 -16.04
N ARG A 19 -9.06 -14.33 -17.19
CA ARG A 19 -8.26 -13.42 -18.04
C ARG A 19 -8.95 -12.09 -18.33
N SER A 20 -10.25 -12.11 -18.60
CA SER A 20 -11.02 -10.90 -18.92
C SER A 20 -11.05 -9.86 -17.80
N GLN A 21 -10.83 -10.27 -16.54
CA GLN A 21 -10.80 -9.36 -15.40
C GLN A 21 -9.40 -9.19 -14.82
N LEU A 22 -8.56 -10.21 -14.85
CA LEU A 22 -7.29 -10.23 -14.10
C LEU A 22 -6.05 -9.90 -14.95
N THR A 23 -6.19 -9.74 -16.27
CA THR A 23 -5.06 -9.28 -17.11
C THR A 23 -4.55 -7.90 -16.67
N ALA A 24 -5.45 -7.04 -16.16
CA ALA A 24 -5.11 -5.79 -15.47
C ALA A 24 -4.00 -4.95 -16.15
N PRO A 25 -4.19 -4.52 -17.40
CA PRO A 25 -3.13 -3.86 -18.17
C PRO A 25 -2.68 -2.53 -17.55
N ASN A 26 -3.57 -1.82 -16.85
CA ASN A 26 -3.20 -0.56 -16.20
C ASN A 26 -2.37 -0.81 -14.94
N LEU A 27 -2.73 -1.84 -14.16
CA LEU A 27 -1.92 -2.26 -13.02
C LEU A 27 -0.50 -2.61 -13.47
N HIS A 28 -0.33 -3.52 -14.42
CA HIS A 28 0.99 -3.96 -14.88
C HIS A 28 1.81 -2.81 -15.49
N ARG A 29 1.15 -1.87 -16.18
CA ARG A 29 1.81 -0.64 -16.65
C ARG A 29 2.43 0.16 -15.50
N VAL A 30 1.79 0.25 -14.34
CA VAL A 30 2.36 0.92 -13.15
C VAL A 30 3.51 0.09 -12.56
N LEU A 31 3.32 -1.23 -12.40
CA LEU A 31 4.30 -2.10 -11.75
C LEU A 31 5.62 -2.17 -12.53
N ASP A 32 5.55 -2.16 -13.87
CA ASP A 32 6.70 -2.24 -14.76
C ASP A 32 7.24 -0.86 -15.19
N TYR A 33 6.70 0.24 -14.64
CA TYR A 33 7.09 1.58 -15.08
C TYR A 33 8.52 1.92 -14.62
N ALA A 34 9.47 1.85 -15.55
CA ALA A 34 10.90 2.00 -15.27
C ALA A 34 11.28 3.25 -14.45
N PRO A 35 10.67 4.45 -14.66
CA PRO A 35 10.93 5.62 -13.83
C PRO A 35 10.60 5.46 -12.34
N LEU A 36 9.72 4.52 -11.95
CA LEU A 36 9.39 4.29 -10.54
C LEU A 36 10.43 3.42 -9.81
N LEU A 37 11.11 2.52 -10.53
CA LEU A 37 12.01 1.52 -9.94
C LEU A 37 13.11 2.12 -9.03
N PRO A 38 13.72 3.28 -9.35
CA PRO A 38 14.69 3.91 -8.45
C PRO A 38 14.11 4.37 -7.10
N HIS A 39 12.80 4.62 -7.02
CA HIS A 39 12.12 5.24 -5.88
C HIS A 39 11.42 4.24 -4.94
N ILE A 40 11.32 2.97 -5.34
CA ILE A 40 10.57 1.94 -4.61
C ILE A 40 11.41 0.72 -4.25
N TYR A 41 11.03 0.03 -3.18
CA TYR A 41 11.52 -1.31 -2.83
C TYR A 41 10.73 -2.42 -3.55
N GLY A 42 9.52 -2.11 -4.01
CA GLY A 42 8.66 -3.01 -4.75
C GLY A 42 7.25 -2.46 -4.90
N ALA A 43 6.48 -3.09 -5.76
CA ALA A 43 5.09 -2.76 -6.05
C ALA A 43 4.26 -4.02 -6.25
N LYS A 44 2.95 -3.93 -5.99
CA LYS A 44 1.98 -4.99 -6.30
C LYS A 44 0.57 -4.43 -6.39
N GLY A 45 -0.36 -5.18 -6.97
CA GLY A 45 -1.79 -4.94 -6.85
C GLY A 45 -2.29 -5.11 -5.41
N ILE A 46 -3.43 -4.50 -5.11
CA ILE A 46 -4.17 -4.71 -3.86
C ILE A 46 -5.59 -5.18 -4.14
N GLY A 47 -6.12 -6.01 -3.25
CA GLY A 47 -7.47 -6.57 -3.38
C GLY A 47 -7.56 -7.59 -4.51
N SER A 48 -8.54 -7.43 -5.40
CA SER A 48 -8.80 -8.34 -6.51
C SER A 48 -7.88 -8.15 -7.72
N GLN A 49 -7.17 -7.01 -7.79
CA GLN A 49 -6.11 -6.71 -8.77
C GLN A 49 -6.49 -6.67 -10.26
N GLY A 50 -7.78 -6.56 -10.60
CA GLY A 50 -8.20 -6.53 -12.01
C GLY A 50 -7.97 -5.19 -12.75
N ASP A 51 -7.91 -4.08 -12.01
CA ASP A 51 -7.40 -2.74 -12.36
C ASP A 51 -7.93 -1.75 -11.30
N GLY A 52 -7.75 -2.14 -10.04
CA GLY A 52 -8.02 -1.29 -8.89
C GLY A 52 -6.80 -0.42 -8.60
N CYS A 53 -6.26 -0.55 -7.38
CA CYS A 53 -5.10 0.21 -6.97
C CYS A 53 -3.81 -0.63 -6.99
N ALA A 54 -2.68 0.03 -7.26
CA ALA A 54 -1.35 -0.48 -6.96
C ALA A 54 -0.90 0.03 -5.59
N GLN A 55 -0.09 -0.76 -4.89
CA GLN A 55 0.65 -0.33 -3.72
C GLN A 55 2.14 -0.27 -4.07
N LEU A 56 2.73 0.90 -3.86
CA LEU A 56 4.14 1.20 -4.06
C LEU A 56 4.79 1.36 -2.70
N LEU A 57 5.79 0.53 -2.38
CA LEU A 57 6.58 0.71 -1.15
C LEU A 57 7.78 1.61 -1.45
N CYS A 58 7.62 2.90 -1.17
CA CYS A 58 8.65 3.92 -1.46
C CYS A 58 9.81 3.84 -0.46
N LYS A 59 11.01 4.24 -0.90
CA LYS A 59 12.23 4.17 -0.08
C LYS A 59 12.30 5.23 1.03
N SER A 60 11.72 6.39 0.77
CA SER A 60 11.62 7.52 1.71
C SER A 60 10.38 8.36 1.42
N ALA A 61 10.17 9.41 2.21
CA ALA A 61 9.13 10.42 1.96
C ALA A 61 9.38 11.16 0.65
N GLU A 62 10.63 11.55 0.39
CA GLU A 62 11.03 12.26 -0.83
C GLU A 62 10.88 11.38 -2.07
N ASP A 63 11.17 10.09 -1.94
CA ASP A 63 10.94 9.13 -3.03
C ASP A 63 9.45 8.87 -3.26
N MET A 64 8.61 8.95 -2.22
CA MET A 64 7.15 8.90 -2.37
C MET A 64 6.65 10.11 -3.18
N ASP A 65 7.12 11.32 -2.88
CA ASP A 65 6.72 12.52 -3.63
C ASP A 65 7.13 12.45 -5.10
N LYS A 66 8.34 11.93 -5.39
CA LYS A 66 8.79 11.69 -6.78
C LYS A 66 7.95 10.63 -7.48
N ALA A 67 7.66 9.53 -6.81
CA ALA A 67 6.83 8.47 -7.36
C ALA A 67 5.42 8.98 -7.68
N ILE A 68 4.81 9.79 -6.79
CA ILE A 68 3.52 10.44 -7.04
C ILE A 68 3.58 11.32 -8.29
N ALA A 69 4.59 12.20 -8.38
CA ALA A 69 4.75 13.08 -9.54
C ALA A 69 4.89 12.30 -10.86
N ILE A 70 5.63 11.19 -10.85
CA ILE A 70 5.79 10.29 -12.00
C ILE A 70 4.44 9.66 -12.37
N VAL A 71 3.70 9.09 -11.40
CA VAL A 71 2.42 8.43 -11.66
C VAL A 71 1.38 9.44 -12.19
N GLU A 72 1.28 10.61 -11.59
CA GLU A 72 0.32 11.63 -12.00
C GLU A 72 0.63 12.18 -13.39
N LYS A 73 1.90 12.51 -13.66
CA LYS A 73 2.32 13.12 -14.92
C LYS A 73 2.36 12.14 -16.08
N ASP A 74 2.96 10.97 -15.87
CA ASP A 74 3.30 10.06 -16.96
C ASP A 74 2.24 8.97 -17.16
N LEU A 75 1.50 8.63 -16.11
CA LEU A 75 0.46 7.58 -16.13
C LEU A 75 -0.96 8.15 -16.00
N GLY A 76 -1.13 9.41 -15.58
CA GLY A 76 -2.43 10.07 -15.48
C GLY A 76 -3.33 9.50 -14.38
N MET A 77 -2.74 8.93 -13.33
CA MET A 77 -3.46 8.29 -12.22
C MET A 77 -3.29 9.09 -10.93
N SER A 78 -4.29 9.06 -10.04
CA SER A 78 -4.19 9.69 -8.72
C SER A 78 -3.49 8.79 -7.72
N CYS A 79 -2.83 9.40 -6.75
CA CYS A 79 -2.16 8.70 -5.66
C CYS A 79 -2.71 9.11 -4.30
N LEU A 80 -2.76 8.15 -3.37
CA LEU A 80 -3.07 8.39 -1.96
C LEU A 80 -1.80 8.20 -1.13
N PRO A 81 -1.16 9.29 -0.66
CA PRO A 81 0.03 9.15 0.18
C PRO A 81 -0.35 8.54 1.53
N LEU A 82 0.43 7.55 1.97
CA LEU A 82 0.26 6.92 3.29
C LEU A 82 1.63 6.75 3.93
N GLN A 83 1.80 7.39 5.08
CA GLN A 83 2.93 7.16 5.97
C GLN A 83 2.41 6.62 7.29
N ILE A 84 2.82 5.39 7.61
CA ILE A 84 2.54 4.80 8.92
C ILE A 84 3.68 5.22 9.84
N GLY A 85 3.42 6.19 10.70
CA GLY A 85 4.38 6.61 11.71
C GLY A 85 4.67 5.50 12.72
N SER A 86 5.77 5.62 13.46
CA SER A 86 6.02 4.72 14.59
C SER A 86 4.90 4.87 15.62
N THR A 87 4.19 3.79 15.92
CA THR A 87 3.34 3.78 17.11
C THR A 87 4.26 3.86 18.33
N ARG A 88 4.04 4.86 19.20
CA ARG A 88 4.63 4.78 20.53
C ARG A 88 4.00 3.55 21.20
N PRO A 89 4.77 2.54 21.61
CA PRO A 89 4.20 1.46 22.38
C PRO A 89 3.52 2.07 23.61
N VAL A 90 2.25 1.73 23.82
CA VAL A 90 1.55 2.11 25.06
C VAL A 90 2.20 1.30 26.18
N THR A 91 3.20 1.88 26.84
CA THR A 91 3.93 1.23 27.93
C THR A 91 3.15 1.27 29.24
N GLN A 92 2.21 2.21 29.37
CA GLN A 92 1.38 2.36 30.55
C GLN A 92 -0.03 2.81 30.15
N ALA A 93 -1.04 2.04 30.52
CA ALA A 93 -2.45 2.44 30.45
C ALA A 93 -2.87 2.96 31.83
N LEU A 94 -3.29 4.22 31.91
CA LEU A 94 -3.87 4.79 33.13
C LEU A 94 -5.39 4.68 33.01
N ILE A 95 -5.99 3.83 33.85
CA ILE A 95 -7.45 3.64 33.93
C ILE A 95 -7.93 4.44 35.16
N PRO A 96 -8.46 5.65 35.00
CA PRO A 96 -8.98 6.42 36.12
C PRO A 96 -10.28 5.78 36.62
N ALA A 97 -10.22 5.13 37.78
CA ALA A 97 -11.40 4.58 38.46
C ALA A 97 -12.10 5.68 39.27
N ALA A 98 -12.82 6.57 38.59
CA ALA A 98 -13.80 7.44 39.23
C ALA A 98 -15.19 6.87 38.89
N SER A 99 -15.82 6.19 39.86
CA SER A 99 -17.18 5.62 39.79
C SER A 99 -17.44 4.69 38.58
N PHE A 100 -17.26 3.38 38.78
CA PHE A 100 -17.52 2.27 37.84
C PHE A 100 -18.63 2.54 36.78
N PRO A 101 -18.26 2.78 35.50
CA PRO A 101 -19.09 2.44 34.35
C PRO A 101 -18.58 1.12 33.76
N GLN A 102 -19.47 0.26 33.28
CA GLN A 102 -19.14 -1.10 32.80
C GLN A 102 -18.33 -1.17 31.48
N THR A 103 -17.82 -0.05 30.98
CA THR A 103 -16.94 -0.02 29.80
C THR A 103 -15.83 1.01 30.01
N LEU A 104 -14.67 0.54 30.43
CA LEU A 104 -13.45 1.32 30.53
C LEU A 104 -12.58 1.04 29.31
N PHE A 105 -12.46 2.02 28.42
CA PHE A 105 -11.49 1.98 27.32
C PHE A 105 -10.19 2.67 27.75
N PRO A 106 -9.01 2.10 27.44
CA PRO A 106 -7.75 2.72 27.80
C PRO A 106 -7.61 4.08 27.11
N ALA A 107 -7.36 5.12 27.89
CA ALA A 107 -6.99 6.44 27.38
C ALA A 107 -5.48 6.46 27.11
N SER A 108 -5.09 6.91 25.92
CA SER A 108 -3.70 7.30 25.60
C SER A 108 -3.57 8.82 25.73
N LYS A 109 -2.40 9.29 26.16
CA LYS A 109 -2.06 10.71 26.27
C LYS A 109 -1.18 11.14 25.10
#